data_AF-A0A1Y5PP75-F1
#
_entry.id   AF-A0A1Y5PP75-F1
#
_cell.length_a   1.000
_cell.length_b   1.000
_cell.length_c   1.000
_cell.angle_alpha   90.00
_cell.angle_beta   90.00
_cell.angle_gamma   90.00
#
_symmetry.space_group_name_H-M   'P 1'
#
loop_
_entity.id
_entity.type
_entity.pdbx_description
1 polymer ?
#
loop_
_entity_poly.entity_id
_entity_poly.type
_entity_poly.pdbx_seq_one_letter_code
_entity_poly.pdbx_strand_id
1 'polypeptide(L)'
;MFKKAGLAVMMSAALIATAPMGNAATVLTLEGGFVGMQHIWHFVPQQLQGDLCKSPNHCQPVDYFAFPGGAFTDQGAAKVVQAIDALPSDEQIVLFGHSQGGQVVYSDLRRFAADPSSAPDPSRLTWVSIGNPENAYGGRRGKTETTTTVWLPPDTAYTGTEVIRQYDGWADWPDDPRNLLAVANAVVGMFSIHTNYRQVDLDDPDNVRFTPEVNGQPGNVTYVWVPTKTLPLVAWAGPLAPALDNALRPIIEKAYHRPVDIPDPSPPSSAAVQSARSAVAPIRSTGATKRAVRPSDKPTSQRKAESSTASSARRP
;
A
#
# COMPACT_ATOMS: atom_id res chain seq x y z
N MET A 1 -12.27 44.37 10.16
CA MET A 1 -13.34 43.42 9.81
C MET A 1 -12.94 42.72 8.51
N PHE A 2 -12.21 41.62 8.60
CA PHE A 2 -11.80 40.84 7.41
C PHE A 2 -12.86 39.78 7.14
N LYS A 3 -13.52 39.88 5.98
CA LYS A 3 -14.53 38.93 5.52
C LYS A 3 -13.86 37.60 5.18
N LYS A 4 -14.37 36.53 5.79
CA LYS A 4 -14.07 35.14 5.43
C LYS A 4 -14.55 34.91 3.99
N ALA A 5 -13.63 34.61 3.07
CA ALA A 5 -13.96 34.01 1.79
C ALA A 5 -14.08 32.51 2.01
N GLY A 6 -15.26 31.95 1.73
CA GLY A 6 -15.49 30.52 1.78
C GLY A 6 -14.73 29.83 0.65
N LEU A 7 -13.91 28.83 1.01
CA LEU A 7 -13.26 27.96 0.05
C LEU A 7 -14.33 27.00 -0.48
N ALA A 8 -14.68 27.14 -1.76
CA ALA A 8 -15.49 26.16 -2.45
C ALA A 8 -14.61 24.94 -2.72
N VAL A 9 -14.88 23.83 -2.03
CA VAL A 9 -14.32 22.52 -2.35
C VAL A 9 -14.99 22.07 -3.64
N MET A 10 -14.34 22.32 -4.79
CA MET A 10 -14.72 21.66 -6.03
C MET A 10 -14.24 20.22 -5.95
N MET A 11 -15.18 19.28 -5.71
CA MET A 11 -14.96 17.87 -5.97
C MET A 11 -14.79 17.69 -7.48
N SER A 12 -13.57 17.81 -7.98
CA SER A 12 -13.23 17.34 -9.31
C SER A 12 -13.23 15.82 -9.27
N ALA A 13 -14.25 15.20 -9.86
CA ALA A 13 -14.21 13.79 -10.20
C ALA A 13 -13.13 13.60 -11.27
N ALA A 14 -11.88 13.41 -10.82
CA ALA A 14 -10.80 12.99 -11.69
C ALA A 14 -11.12 11.55 -12.11
N LEU A 15 -11.52 11.39 -13.37
CA LEU A 15 -11.53 10.11 -14.05
C LEU A 15 -10.19 9.44 -13.75
N ILE A 16 -10.21 8.18 -13.28
CA ILE A 16 -9.06 7.30 -13.43
C ILE A 16 -8.59 7.46 -14.89
N ALA A 17 -7.28 7.40 -15.15
CA ALA A 17 -6.76 7.27 -16.51
C ALA A 17 -7.28 5.96 -17.11
N THR A 18 -8.57 5.93 -17.45
CA THR A 18 -9.20 4.89 -18.25
C THR A 18 -8.77 5.24 -19.65
N ALA A 19 -8.03 4.34 -20.29
CA ALA A 19 -7.88 4.36 -21.74
C ALA A 19 -9.26 4.67 -22.36
N PRO A 20 -9.33 5.49 -23.43
CA PRO A 20 -10.61 5.81 -24.06
C PRO A 20 -11.36 4.51 -24.29
N MET A 21 -12.61 4.45 -23.81
CA MET A 21 -13.44 3.25 -23.59
C MET A 21 -13.83 2.45 -24.86
N GLY A 22 -13.05 2.54 -25.94
CA GLY A 22 -13.27 1.85 -27.21
C GLY A 22 -12.24 0.78 -27.57
N ASN A 23 -11.00 0.84 -27.08
CA ASN A 23 -9.94 -0.12 -27.44
C ASN A 23 -9.40 -0.86 -26.21
N ALA A 24 -9.24 -2.18 -26.34
CA ALA A 24 -8.45 -2.98 -25.41
C ALA A 24 -7.05 -2.40 -25.27
N ALA A 25 -6.49 -2.40 -24.06
CA ALA A 25 -5.11 -2.00 -23.83
C ALA A 25 -4.23 -3.20 -23.45
N THR A 26 -2.99 -3.16 -23.93
CA THR A 26 -1.89 -3.95 -23.37
C THR A 26 -1.39 -3.25 -22.11
N VAL A 27 -1.51 -3.93 -20.97
CA VAL A 27 -0.98 -3.43 -19.70
C VAL A 27 0.38 -4.07 -19.46
N LEU A 28 1.44 -3.30 -19.66
CA LEU A 28 2.81 -3.73 -19.42
C LEU A 28 3.08 -3.67 -17.91
N THR A 29 3.19 -4.83 -17.27
CA THR A 29 3.34 -4.92 -15.80
C THR A 29 4.80 -5.06 -15.37
N LEU A 30 5.22 -4.24 -14.41
CA LEU A 30 6.61 -4.03 -14.00
C LEU A 30 6.81 -4.37 -12.52
N GLU A 31 7.41 -5.52 -12.25
CA GLU A 31 7.56 -6.08 -10.90
C GLU A 31 8.67 -5.39 -10.09
N GLY A 32 8.40 -5.13 -8.80
CA GLY A 32 9.40 -4.58 -7.87
C GLY A 32 9.96 -5.64 -6.90
N GLY A 33 11.27 -5.66 -6.66
CA GLY A 33 11.88 -6.41 -5.55
C GLY A 33 11.85 -7.95 -5.65
N PHE A 34 11.31 -8.52 -6.73
CA PHE A 34 11.26 -9.97 -6.98
C PHE A 34 12.38 -10.43 -7.93
N VAL A 35 13.63 -10.11 -7.59
CA VAL A 35 14.83 -10.40 -8.41
C VAL A 35 14.85 -11.86 -8.87
N GLY A 36 14.76 -12.07 -10.18
CA GLY A 36 14.86 -13.42 -10.78
C GLY A 36 13.63 -14.30 -10.59
N MET A 37 12.55 -13.80 -9.99
CA MET A 37 11.29 -14.53 -9.82
C MET A 37 10.15 -13.99 -10.71
N GLN A 38 10.41 -12.93 -11.50
CA GLN A 38 9.37 -12.22 -12.26
C GLN A 38 8.72 -13.10 -13.34
N HIS A 39 9.45 -14.09 -13.84
CA HIS A 39 8.98 -15.07 -14.83
C HIS A 39 8.15 -16.23 -14.23
N ILE A 40 8.08 -16.32 -12.89
CA ILE A 40 7.37 -17.38 -12.16
C ILE A 40 6.21 -16.80 -11.35
N TRP A 41 6.39 -15.59 -10.83
CA TRP A 41 5.43 -14.91 -9.97
C TRP A 41 5.12 -13.53 -10.52
N HIS A 42 3.86 -13.33 -10.90
CA HIS A 42 3.35 -12.03 -11.33
C HIS A 42 2.52 -11.40 -10.21
N PHE A 43 3.15 -10.51 -9.45
CA PHE A 43 2.55 -9.83 -8.31
C PHE A 43 1.76 -8.60 -8.76
N VAL A 44 2.30 -7.79 -9.68
CA VAL A 44 1.70 -6.54 -10.16
C VAL A 44 0.33 -6.75 -10.80
N PRO A 45 0.10 -7.73 -11.69
CA PRO A 45 -1.21 -7.94 -12.31
C PRO A 45 -2.37 -8.18 -11.33
N GLN A 46 -2.07 -8.57 -10.09
CA GLN A 46 -3.07 -8.85 -9.06
C GLN A 46 -3.33 -7.65 -8.15
N GLN A 47 -2.57 -6.57 -8.27
CA GLN A 47 -2.74 -5.36 -7.47
C GLN A 47 -3.94 -4.54 -7.95
N LEU A 48 -4.44 -3.63 -7.11
CA LEU A 48 -5.62 -2.81 -7.42
C LEU A 48 -6.82 -3.67 -7.84
N GLN A 49 -7.09 -4.75 -7.08
CA GLN A 49 -8.11 -5.77 -7.36
C GLN A 49 -7.96 -6.51 -8.71
N GLY A 50 -6.83 -6.34 -9.38
CA GLY A 50 -6.58 -6.82 -10.74
C GLY A 50 -7.31 -6.04 -11.81
N ASP A 51 -7.89 -4.88 -11.48
CA ASP A 51 -8.80 -4.13 -12.36
C ASP A 51 -8.13 -3.71 -13.67
N LEU A 52 -6.86 -3.33 -13.63
CA LEU A 52 -6.10 -2.97 -14.84
C LEU A 52 -5.95 -4.14 -15.82
N CYS A 53 -5.95 -5.38 -15.34
CA CYS A 53 -5.80 -6.58 -16.15
C CYS A 53 -7.12 -7.22 -16.58
N LYS A 54 -8.27 -6.67 -16.15
CA LYS A 54 -9.57 -7.21 -16.54
C LYS A 54 -9.88 -6.90 -18.00
N SER A 55 -10.56 -7.82 -18.66
CA SER A 55 -11.10 -7.61 -20.01
C SER A 55 -11.87 -6.28 -20.08
N PRO A 56 -11.68 -5.47 -21.13
CA PRO A 56 -11.01 -5.80 -22.40
C PRO A 56 -9.48 -5.73 -22.37
N ASN A 57 -8.87 -5.27 -21.29
CA ASN A 57 -7.42 -5.20 -21.20
C ASN A 57 -6.79 -6.59 -21.05
N HIS A 58 -5.52 -6.69 -21.42
CA HIS A 58 -4.70 -7.86 -21.14
C HIS A 58 -3.35 -7.44 -20.54
N CYS A 59 -2.93 -8.13 -19.49
CA CYS A 59 -1.65 -7.86 -18.86
C CYS A 59 -0.53 -8.68 -19.50
N GLN A 60 0.55 -7.99 -19.84
CA GLN A 60 1.77 -8.55 -20.39
C GLN A 60 2.95 -8.18 -19.46
N PRO A 61 3.55 -9.15 -18.76
CA PRO A 61 4.74 -8.89 -17.95
C PRO A 61 5.93 -8.44 -18.81
N VAL A 62 6.70 -7.49 -18.30
CA VAL A 62 8.02 -7.13 -18.87
C VAL A 62 9.10 -7.71 -17.97
N ASP A 63 9.86 -8.66 -18.50
CA ASP A 63 10.96 -9.28 -17.77
C ASP A 63 12.21 -8.38 -17.77
N TYR A 64 12.65 -8.00 -16.58
CA TYR A 64 13.93 -7.32 -16.34
C TYR A 64 14.52 -7.73 -14.99
N PHE A 65 15.80 -7.44 -14.77
CA PHE A 65 16.45 -7.75 -13.50
C PHE A 65 16.12 -6.67 -12.46
N ALA A 66 15.08 -6.90 -11.66
CA ALA A 66 14.54 -5.95 -10.67
C ALA A 66 15.35 -5.91 -9.37
N PHE A 67 16.67 -5.67 -9.48
CA PHE A 67 17.54 -5.50 -8.33
C PHE A 67 17.64 -4.02 -7.94
N PRO A 68 17.53 -3.66 -6.65
CA PRO A 68 17.58 -2.25 -6.22
C PRO A 68 18.82 -1.53 -6.74
N GLY A 69 18.63 -0.43 -7.47
CA GLY A 69 19.71 0.41 -7.98
C GLY A 69 19.37 1.07 -9.33
N GLY A 70 19.89 2.28 -9.55
CA GLY A 70 19.54 3.09 -10.74
C GLY A 70 19.87 2.40 -12.07
N ALA A 71 21.03 1.76 -12.16
CA ALA A 71 21.43 1.05 -13.38
C ALA A 71 20.47 -0.10 -13.78
N PHE A 72 19.87 -0.77 -12.81
CA PHE A 72 18.89 -1.84 -13.06
C PHE A 72 17.51 -1.28 -13.40
N THR A 73 17.14 -0.15 -12.80
CA THR A 73 15.96 0.62 -13.19
C THR A 73 16.06 1.07 -14.65
N ASP A 74 17.21 1.59 -15.08
CA ASP A 74 17.42 2.04 -16.46
C ASP A 74 17.45 0.87 -17.46
N GLN A 75 17.97 -0.29 -17.06
CA GLN A 75 17.86 -1.52 -17.85
C GLN A 75 16.40 -1.98 -17.98
N GLY A 76 15.61 -1.88 -16.92
CA GLY A 76 14.17 -2.12 -16.95
C GLY A 76 13.45 -1.20 -17.92
N ALA A 77 13.75 0.09 -17.88
CA ALA A 77 13.21 1.09 -18.80
C ALA A 77 13.53 0.76 -20.27
N ALA A 78 14.77 0.36 -20.55
CA ALA A 78 15.15 -0.12 -21.88
C ALA A 78 14.35 -1.36 -22.33
N LYS A 79 13.96 -2.25 -21.41
CA LYS A 79 13.09 -3.41 -21.69
C LYS A 79 11.64 -3.00 -21.92
N VAL A 80 11.13 -2.00 -21.23
CA VAL A 80 9.80 -1.43 -21.46
C VAL A 80 9.72 -0.83 -22.86
N VAL A 81 10.70 -0.03 -23.27
CA VAL A 81 10.74 0.53 -24.63
C VAL A 81 10.74 -0.58 -25.69
N GLN A 82 11.54 -1.64 -25.51
CA GLN A 82 11.51 -2.80 -26.40
C GLN A 82 10.13 -3.48 -26.48
N ALA A 83 9.43 -3.57 -25.34
CA ALA A 83 8.09 -4.14 -25.28
C ALA A 83 7.06 -3.24 -25.98
N ILE A 84 7.16 -1.91 -25.82
CA ILE A 84 6.32 -0.93 -26.52
C ILE A 84 6.53 -1.01 -28.03
N ASP A 85 7.78 -1.06 -28.49
CA ASP A 85 8.15 -1.12 -29.91
C ASP A 85 7.68 -2.41 -30.60
N ALA A 86 7.46 -3.48 -29.83
CA ALA A 86 6.95 -4.75 -30.33
C ALA A 86 5.41 -4.78 -30.48
N LEU A 87 4.70 -3.80 -29.93
CA LEU A 87 3.24 -3.71 -30.01
C LEU A 87 2.80 -2.97 -31.30
N PRO A 88 1.59 -3.27 -31.83
CA PRO A 88 1.03 -2.53 -32.96
C PRO A 88 0.94 -1.01 -32.70
N SER A 89 1.15 -0.21 -33.74
CA SER A 89 1.19 1.26 -33.65
C SER A 89 -0.16 1.93 -33.32
N ASP A 90 -1.25 1.18 -33.25
CA ASP A 90 -2.58 1.59 -32.82
C ASP A 90 -3.01 1.01 -31.44
N GLU A 91 -2.24 0.06 -30.89
CA GLU A 91 -2.48 -0.54 -29.58
C GLU A 91 -2.47 0.49 -28.43
N GLN A 92 -3.44 0.44 -27.52
CA GLN A 92 -3.40 1.27 -26.31
C GLN A 92 -2.51 0.62 -25.24
N ILE A 93 -1.70 1.41 -24.54
CA ILE A 93 -0.70 0.93 -23.59
C ILE A 93 -0.95 1.55 -22.21
N VAL A 94 -0.90 0.71 -21.18
CA VAL A 94 -0.81 1.14 -19.79
C VAL A 94 0.49 0.59 -19.20
N LEU A 95 1.38 1.46 -18.72
CA LEU A 95 2.50 1.02 -17.89
C LEU A 95 2.02 0.87 -16.45
N PHE A 96 2.15 -0.33 -15.87
CA PHE A 96 1.73 -0.58 -14.49
C PHE A 96 2.91 -1.09 -13.65
N GLY A 97 3.40 -0.26 -12.72
CA GLY A 97 4.60 -0.58 -11.93
C GLY A 97 4.35 -0.61 -10.42
N HIS A 98 5.00 -1.55 -9.72
CA HIS A 98 5.06 -1.56 -8.26
C HIS A 98 6.49 -1.36 -7.75
N SER A 99 6.65 -0.52 -6.73
CA SER A 99 7.94 -0.31 -6.06
C SER A 99 9.04 0.07 -7.06
N GLN A 100 10.05 -0.78 -7.30
CA GLN A 100 11.03 -0.53 -8.36
C GLN A 100 10.42 -0.45 -9.77
N GLY A 101 9.36 -1.20 -10.07
CA GLY A 101 8.65 -1.04 -11.33
C GLY A 101 8.06 0.36 -11.51
N GLY A 102 7.63 1.02 -10.43
CA GLY A 102 7.25 2.44 -10.48
C GLY A 102 8.44 3.36 -10.80
N GLN A 103 9.64 3.04 -10.29
CA GLN A 103 10.88 3.75 -10.64
C GLN A 103 11.24 3.55 -12.13
N VAL A 104 10.98 2.36 -12.68
CA VAL A 104 11.14 2.07 -14.11
C VAL A 104 10.20 2.96 -14.93
N VAL A 105 8.91 3.03 -14.57
CA VAL A 105 7.95 3.96 -15.21
C VAL A 105 8.48 5.39 -15.15
N TYR A 106 8.92 5.86 -13.99
CA TYR A 106 9.44 7.22 -13.83
C TYR A 106 10.73 7.44 -14.66
N SER A 107 11.58 6.43 -14.83
CA SER A 107 12.77 6.51 -15.69
C SER A 107 12.38 6.62 -17.16
N ASP A 108 11.43 5.82 -17.63
CA ASP A 108 10.88 5.93 -18.99
C ASP A 108 10.29 7.31 -19.26
N LEU A 109 9.44 7.82 -18.36
CA LEU A 109 8.81 9.13 -18.53
C LEU A 109 9.84 10.28 -18.57
N ARG A 110 10.88 10.22 -17.73
CA ARG A 110 12.00 11.19 -17.80
C ARG A 110 12.75 11.11 -19.13
N ARG A 111 12.99 9.89 -19.62
CA ARG A 111 13.65 9.65 -20.91
C ARG A 111 12.80 10.21 -22.06
N PHE A 112 11.48 9.97 -22.04
CA PHE A 112 10.55 10.47 -23.05
C PHE A 112 10.47 12.00 -23.04
N ALA A 113 10.50 12.63 -21.87
CA ALA A 113 10.58 14.08 -21.77
C ALA A 113 11.90 14.67 -22.30
N ALA A 114 13.01 13.94 -22.14
CA ALA A 114 14.33 14.36 -22.61
C ALA A 114 14.51 14.22 -24.13
N ASP A 115 13.86 13.24 -24.76
CA ASP A 115 13.83 13.07 -26.22
C ASP A 115 12.41 12.74 -26.72
N PRO A 116 11.54 13.77 -26.84
CA PRO A 116 10.16 13.57 -27.29
C PRO A 116 10.05 13.04 -28.72
N SER A 117 11.11 13.17 -29.54
CA SER A 117 11.10 12.75 -30.93
C SER A 117 11.17 11.23 -31.12
N SER A 118 11.74 10.53 -30.14
CA SER A 118 11.81 9.07 -30.10
C SER A 118 10.83 8.44 -29.08
N ALA A 119 10.04 9.27 -28.41
CA ALA A 119 9.11 8.83 -27.37
C ALA A 119 7.80 8.27 -27.95
N PRO A 120 7.13 7.32 -27.27
CA PRO A 120 5.81 6.84 -27.66
C PRO A 120 4.78 7.98 -27.74
N ASP A 121 3.84 7.92 -28.67
CA ASP A 121 2.77 8.93 -28.75
C ASP A 121 2.01 9.01 -27.39
N PRO A 122 1.94 10.19 -26.73
CA PRO A 122 1.24 10.34 -25.46
C PRO A 122 -0.24 9.99 -25.49
N SER A 123 -0.88 9.99 -26.67
CA SER A 123 -2.29 9.62 -26.83
C SER A 123 -2.56 8.11 -26.74
N ARG A 124 -1.52 7.27 -26.87
CA ARG A 124 -1.63 5.80 -26.75
C ARG A 124 -1.01 5.22 -25.49
N LEU A 125 -0.36 6.04 -24.64
CA LEU A 125 0.33 5.56 -23.44
C LEU A 125 -0.14 6.31 -22.20
N THR A 126 -0.64 5.55 -21.23
CA THR A 126 -0.90 6.02 -19.87
C THR A 126 -0.12 5.20 -18.87
N TRP A 127 -0.11 5.60 -17.60
CA TRP A 127 0.61 4.86 -16.58
C TRP A 127 -0.10 4.87 -15.22
N VAL A 128 0.15 3.80 -14.47
CA VAL A 128 -0.21 3.66 -13.06
C VAL A 128 1.02 3.15 -12.32
N SER A 129 1.35 3.78 -11.20
CA SER A 129 2.44 3.33 -10.34
C SER A 129 1.93 3.25 -8.91
N ILE A 130 2.33 2.18 -8.21
CA ILE A 130 1.92 1.89 -6.84
C ILE A 130 3.14 1.73 -5.94
N GLY A 131 3.14 2.44 -4.82
CA GLY A 131 4.21 2.31 -3.83
C GLY A 131 5.58 2.77 -4.35
N ASN A 132 5.65 3.79 -5.21
CA ASN A 132 6.93 4.20 -5.80
C ASN A 132 7.83 4.93 -4.78
N PRO A 133 9.07 4.47 -4.52
CA PRO A 133 10.01 5.19 -3.67
C PRO A 133 10.47 6.54 -4.23
N GLU A 134 10.26 6.77 -5.53
CA GLU A 134 10.56 8.00 -6.26
C GLU A 134 9.35 8.93 -6.45
N ASN A 135 8.26 8.82 -5.67
CA ASN A 135 7.18 9.81 -5.74
C ASN A 135 7.46 11.10 -4.94
N ALA A 136 7.11 12.27 -5.49
CA ALA A 136 7.51 13.56 -4.93
C ALA A 136 6.93 13.89 -3.54
N TYR A 137 5.86 13.22 -3.12
CA TYR A 137 5.07 13.56 -1.94
C TYR A 137 5.10 12.47 -0.86
N GLY A 138 6.29 11.93 -0.60
CA GLY A 138 6.49 10.90 0.42
C GLY A 138 7.52 9.85 0.04
N GLY A 139 7.99 9.80 -1.20
CA GLY A 139 9.00 8.85 -1.65
C GLY A 139 10.27 8.88 -0.79
N ARG A 140 10.65 7.73 -0.22
CA ARG A 140 11.80 7.60 0.67
C ARG A 140 13.14 7.86 -0.03
N ARG A 141 13.25 7.53 -1.32
CA ARG A 141 14.52 7.55 -2.06
C ARG A 141 15.09 8.96 -2.15
N GLY A 142 14.26 9.95 -2.49
CA GLY A 142 14.67 11.36 -2.50
C GLY A 142 14.89 11.99 -1.12
N LYS A 143 14.52 11.30 -0.03
CA LYS A 143 14.73 11.76 1.36
C LYS A 143 15.95 11.14 2.03
N THR A 144 16.33 9.92 1.65
CA THR A 144 17.32 9.11 2.40
C THR A 144 18.46 8.54 1.56
N GLU A 145 18.31 8.48 0.24
CA GLU A 145 19.31 7.84 -0.64
C GLU A 145 20.00 8.86 -1.55
N THR A 146 19.26 9.81 -2.10
CA THR A 146 19.80 10.86 -2.98
C THR A 146 19.07 12.18 -2.78
N THR A 147 19.80 13.30 -2.91
CA THR A 147 19.24 14.66 -2.91
C THR A 147 19.13 15.24 -4.32
N THR A 148 19.64 14.54 -5.34
CA THR A 148 19.37 14.94 -6.73
C THR A 148 17.95 14.54 -7.08
N THR A 149 17.19 15.49 -7.62
CA THR A 149 15.78 15.28 -7.99
C THR A 149 15.66 14.16 -9.03
N VAL A 150 15.09 13.03 -8.61
CA VAL A 150 14.66 11.92 -9.49
C VAL A 150 13.13 11.84 -9.45
N TRP A 151 12.47 12.99 -9.42
CA TRP A 151 11.01 13.10 -9.41
C TRP A 151 10.48 13.23 -10.85
N LEU A 152 9.27 12.74 -11.11
CA LEU A 152 8.57 13.00 -12.36
C LEU A 152 8.13 14.48 -12.42
N PRO A 153 8.51 15.26 -13.45
CA PRO A 153 8.00 16.61 -13.63
C PRO A 153 6.46 16.61 -13.78
N PRO A 154 5.71 17.51 -13.10
CA PRO A 154 4.25 17.57 -13.22
C PRO A 154 3.74 17.87 -14.62
N ASP A 155 4.57 18.46 -15.47
CA ASP A 155 4.32 18.82 -16.88
C ASP A 155 4.66 17.69 -17.87
N THR A 156 4.81 16.45 -17.39
CA THR A 156 4.92 15.27 -18.26
C THR A 156 3.80 15.22 -19.30
N ALA A 157 4.12 14.80 -20.53
CA ALA A 157 3.15 14.65 -21.60
C ALA A 157 2.17 13.47 -21.38
N TYR A 158 2.53 12.52 -20.52
CA TYR A 158 1.78 11.28 -20.32
C TYR A 158 0.87 11.37 -19.10
N THR A 159 -0.41 11.09 -19.30
CA THR A 159 -1.39 11.02 -18.22
C THR A 159 -1.15 9.78 -17.37
N GLY A 160 -1.15 9.94 -16.05
CA GLY A 160 -1.08 8.79 -15.17
C GLY A 160 -1.35 9.06 -13.71
N THR A 161 -1.34 7.96 -12.95
CA THR A 161 -1.76 7.90 -11.56
C THR A 161 -0.67 7.31 -10.67
N GLU A 162 -0.25 8.04 -9.65
CA GLU A 162 0.64 7.55 -8.60
C GLU A 162 -0.18 7.24 -7.34
N VAL A 163 -0.19 5.98 -6.93
CA VAL A 163 -1.02 5.46 -5.85
C VAL A 163 -0.16 5.16 -4.63
N ILE A 164 -0.46 5.84 -3.53
CA ILE A 164 0.34 5.83 -2.31
C ILE A 164 -0.56 5.34 -1.18
N ARG A 165 -0.25 4.20 -0.56
CA ARG A 165 -0.92 3.82 0.68
C ARG A 165 -0.31 4.62 1.84
N GLN A 166 -1.18 5.20 2.67
CA GLN A 166 -0.75 5.94 3.86
C GLN A 166 0.18 5.04 4.71
N TYR A 167 1.32 5.58 5.11
CA TYR A 167 2.38 4.90 5.86
C TYR A 167 3.07 3.73 5.14
N ASP A 168 2.93 3.58 3.82
CA ASP A 168 3.88 2.77 3.05
C ASP A 168 5.28 3.39 3.23
N GLY A 169 6.16 2.80 4.04
CA GLY A 169 7.45 3.42 4.33
C GLY A 169 8.41 3.56 3.15
N TRP A 170 8.09 3.04 1.98
CA TRP A 170 8.84 3.36 0.76
C TRP A 170 8.24 4.56 0.02
N ALA A 171 6.91 4.66 -0.02
CA ALA A 171 6.19 5.67 -0.82
C ALA A 171 5.60 6.84 -0.01
N ASP A 172 5.52 6.73 1.30
CA ASP A 172 4.96 7.69 2.24
C ASP A 172 5.83 7.70 3.51
N TRP A 173 7.05 8.19 3.35
CA TRP A 173 8.06 8.34 4.41
C TRP A 173 7.93 9.71 5.08
N PRO A 174 8.07 9.79 6.42
CA PRO A 174 7.93 11.05 7.15
C PRO A 174 8.99 12.09 6.74
N ASP A 175 8.56 13.35 6.67
CA ASP A 175 9.41 14.52 6.43
C ASP A 175 10.26 14.91 7.65
N ASP A 176 9.74 14.72 8.86
CA ASP A 176 10.48 14.94 10.10
C ASP A 176 11.01 13.62 10.70
N PRO A 177 12.27 13.24 10.41
CA PRO A 177 12.84 12.00 10.93
C PRO A 177 13.13 12.05 12.45
N ARG A 178 13.01 13.22 13.10
CA ARG A 178 13.17 13.32 14.56
C ARG A 178 11.96 12.76 15.30
N ASN A 179 10.82 12.63 14.63
CA ASN A 179 9.66 11.93 15.15
C ASN A 179 9.86 10.42 15.02
N LEU A 180 10.52 9.82 16.01
CA LEU A 180 10.88 8.40 16.00
C LEU A 180 9.67 7.47 15.93
N LEU A 181 8.50 7.88 16.43
CA LEU A 181 7.26 7.11 16.31
C LEU A 181 6.80 7.04 14.85
N ALA A 182 6.88 8.16 14.13
CA ALA A 182 6.54 8.18 12.70
C ALA A 182 7.51 7.35 11.87
N VAL A 183 8.80 7.44 12.15
CA VAL A 183 9.82 6.60 11.49
C VAL A 183 9.58 5.12 11.79
N ALA A 184 9.36 4.74 13.05
CA ALA A 184 9.06 3.35 13.41
C ALA A 184 7.79 2.85 12.72
N ASN A 185 6.74 3.67 12.65
CA ASN A 185 5.51 3.34 11.95
C ASN A 185 5.73 3.12 10.45
N ALA A 186 6.46 4.01 9.78
CA ALA A 186 6.82 3.87 8.37
C ALA A 186 7.68 2.61 8.13
N VAL A 187 8.64 2.31 9.01
CA VAL A 187 9.45 1.07 8.91
C VAL A 187 8.58 -0.18 9.02
N VAL A 188 7.61 -0.22 9.94
CA VAL A 188 6.64 -1.34 9.97
C VAL A 188 5.80 -1.37 8.69
N GLY A 189 5.42 -0.19 8.17
CA GLY A 189 4.71 -0.03 6.92
C GLY A 189 5.47 -0.52 5.68
N MET A 190 6.81 -0.44 5.65
CA MET A 190 7.64 -1.00 4.58
C MET A 190 7.40 -2.50 4.36
N PHE A 191 7.07 -3.24 5.42
CA PHE A 191 6.90 -4.68 5.35
C PHE A 191 5.43 -5.11 5.32
N SER A 192 4.54 -4.30 5.90
CA SER A 192 3.11 -4.64 6.05
C SER A 192 2.17 -3.92 5.08
N ILE A 193 2.50 -2.69 4.67
CA ILE A 193 1.68 -1.86 3.77
C ILE A 193 2.19 -1.96 2.33
N HIS A 194 3.50 -1.77 2.14
CA HIS A 194 4.13 -1.73 0.82
C HIS A 194 3.91 -2.99 -0.02
N THR A 195 3.89 -4.14 0.65
CA THR A 195 3.76 -5.47 0.04
C THR A 195 2.32 -5.82 -0.34
N ASN A 196 1.35 -4.93 -0.05
CA ASN A 196 -0.06 -5.22 -0.24
C ASN A 196 -0.83 -4.03 -0.81
N TYR A 197 -1.04 -4.03 -2.12
CA TYR A 197 -1.96 -3.13 -2.82
C TYR A 197 -3.14 -3.90 -3.43
N ARG A 198 -3.26 -5.19 -3.13
CA ARG A 198 -4.20 -6.12 -3.78
C ARG A 198 -5.66 -5.74 -3.64
N GLN A 199 -6.05 -5.25 -2.47
CA GLN A 199 -7.45 -4.90 -2.17
C GLN A 199 -7.76 -3.41 -2.31
N VAL A 200 -6.81 -2.61 -2.79
CA VAL A 200 -7.04 -1.17 -3.03
C VAL A 200 -8.03 -1.03 -4.17
N ASP A 201 -9.16 -0.42 -3.88
CA ASP A 201 -10.11 0.09 -4.88
C ASP A 201 -9.75 1.54 -5.18
N LEU A 202 -9.47 1.88 -6.43
CA LEU A 202 -9.15 3.26 -6.81
C LEU A 202 -10.38 4.16 -6.82
N ASP A 203 -11.57 3.60 -7.00
CA ASP A 203 -12.84 4.33 -7.00
C ASP A 203 -13.41 4.50 -5.58
N ASP A 204 -12.72 3.98 -4.56
CA ASP A 204 -13.10 4.18 -3.15
C ASP A 204 -13.20 5.69 -2.85
N PRO A 205 -14.36 6.19 -2.40
CA PRO A 205 -14.56 7.60 -2.09
C PRO A 205 -13.71 8.09 -0.92
N ASP A 206 -13.16 7.18 -0.09
CA ASP A 206 -12.24 7.54 1.00
C ASP A 206 -10.82 7.86 0.48
N ASN A 207 -10.50 7.55 -0.77
CA ASN A 207 -9.22 7.92 -1.38
C ASN A 207 -9.11 9.45 -1.51
N VAL A 208 -7.94 9.99 -1.19
CA VAL A 208 -7.66 11.43 -1.30
C VAL A 208 -6.84 11.68 -2.56
N ARG A 209 -7.30 12.59 -3.42
CA ARG A 209 -6.70 12.85 -4.73
C ARG A 209 -6.09 14.23 -4.82
N PHE A 210 -4.97 14.35 -5.53
CA PHE A 210 -4.29 15.60 -5.81
C PHE A 210 -3.71 15.61 -7.21
N THR A 211 -3.98 16.65 -7.98
CA THR A 211 -3.38 16.88 -9.29
C THR A 211 -2.65 18.21 -9.23
N PRO A 212 -1.31 18.25 -9.30
CA PRO A 212 -0.57 19.51 -9.29
C PRO A 212 -0.97 20.38 -10.47
N GLU A 213 -1.01 21.70 -10.27
CA GLU A 213 -1.25 22.65 -11.36
C GLU A 213 0.03 22.89 -12.18
N VAL A 214 -0.14 23.00 -13.49
CA VAL A 214 0.88 23.37 -14.48
C VAL A 214 0.32 24.50 -15.33
N ASN A 215 0.99 25.66 -15.34
CA ASN A 215 0.57 26.85 -16.11
C ASN A 215 -0.89 27.28 -15.85
N GLY A 216 -1.36 27.15 -14.60
CA GLY A 216 -2.71 27.54 -14.18
C GLY A 216 -3.82 26.57 -14.62
N GLN A 217 -3.47 25.34 -15.00
CA GLN A 217 -4.40 24.25 -15.30
C GLN A 217 -3.97 22.97 -14.56
N PRO A 218 -4.87 22.01 -14.28
CA PRO A 218 -4.48 20.71 -13.77
C PRO A 218 -3.47 20.02 -14.69
N GLY A 219 -2.37 19.50 -14.13
CA GLY A 219 -1.38 18.72 -14.86
C GLY A 219 -1.84 17.29 -15.18
N ASN A 220 -0.93 16.49 -15.73
CA ASN A 220 -1.23 15.13 -16.21
C ASN A 220 -1.03 14.03 -15.16
N VAL A 221 -0.53 14.37 -13.98
CA VAL A 221 -0.24 13.41 -12.91
C VAL A 221 -1.24 13.55 -11.78
N THR A 222 -1.96 12.47 -11.48
CA THR A 222 -2.85 12.41 -10.31
C THR A 222 -2.23 11.54 -9.23
N TYR A 223 -2.03 12.12 -8.05
CA TYR A 223 -1.62 11.39 -6.86
C TYR A 223 -2.87 10.94 -6.10
N VAL A 224 -2.88 9.69 -5.65
CA VAL A 224 -3.99 9.08 -4.91
C VAL A 224 -3.44 8.50 -3.62
N TRP A 225 -3.79 9.11 -2.49
CA TRP A 225 -3.54 8.53 -1.18
C TRP A 225 -4.68 7.60 -0.79
N VAL A 226 -4.31 6.38 -0.43
CA VAL A 226 -5.20 5.35 0.10
C VAL A 226 -5.03 5.32 1.62
N PRO A 227 -6.00 5.84 2.41
CA PRO A 227 -5.87 5.90 3.86
C PRO A 227 -5.75 4.52 4.50
N THR A 228 -5.10 4.45 5.66
CA THR A 228 -5.05 3.23 6.47
C THR A 228 -5.98 3.31 7.66
N LYS A 229 -6.73 2.24 7.90
CA LYS A 229 -7.66 2.13 9.03
C LYS A 229 -6.97 2.03 10.39
N THR A 230 -5.69 1.64 10.41
CA THR A 230 -4.91 1.46 11.64
C THR A 230 -3.44 1.69 11.31
N LEU A 231 -2.76 2.48 12.15
CA LEU A 231 -1.32 2.68 12.12
C LEU A 231 -0.60 1.33 12.10
N PRO A 232 0.30 1.09 11.13
CA PRO A 232 1.13 -0.12 11.08
C PRO A 232 1.79 -0.46 12.42
N LEU A 233 2.27 0.53 13.16
CA LEU A 233 2.97 0.36 14.43
C LEU A 233 2.13 -0.35 15.51
N VAL A 234 0.81 -0.24 15.46
CA VAL A 234 -0.10 -0.78 16.50
C VAL A 234 -1.06 -1.84 15.97
N ALA A 235 -0.98 -2.18 14.68
CA ALA A 235 -1.89 -3.15 14.06
C ALA A 235 -1.84 -4.55 14.72
N TRP A 236 -0.72 -4.92 15.35
CA TRP A 236 -0.55 -6.16 16.09
C TRP A 236 -1.31 -6.21 17.43
N ALA A 237 -1.77 -5.06 17.94
CA ALA A 237 -2.37 -4.93 19.28
C ALA A 237 -3.82 -5.45 19.38
N GLY A 238 -4.34 -6.07 18.31
CA GLY A 238 -5.67 -6.68 18.30
C GLY A 238 -6.77 -5.70 18.72
N PRO A 239 -7.63 -6.04 19.70
CA PRO A 239 -8.72 -5.16 20.14
C PRO A 239 -8.28 -3.79 20.70
N LEU A 240 -7.01 -3.64 21.11
CA LEU A 240 -6.48 -2.37 21.61
C LEU A 240 -6.01 -1.43 20.48
N ALA A 241 -5.84 -1.95 19.26
CA ALA A 241 -5.29 -1.19 18.15
C ALA A 241 -6.06 0.11 17.86
N PRO A 242 -7.41 0.17 17.87
CA PRO A 242 -8.12 1.43 17.62
C PRO A 242 -7.84 2.52 18.67
N ALA A 243 -7.69 2.14 19.94
CA ALA A 243 -7.41 3.11 21.01
C ALA A 243 -5.97 3.64 20.91
N LEU A 244 -5.02 2.76 20.61
CA LEU A 244 -3.63 3.15 20.37
C LEU A 244 -3.49 3.97 19.10
N ASP A 245 -4.24 3.64 18.05
CA ASP A 245 -4.28 4.39 16.79
C ASP A 245 -4.72 5.83 17.05
N ASN A 246 -5.87 6.01 17.69
CA ASN A 246 -6.39 7.33 18.04
C ASN A 246 -5.42 8.15 18.92
N ALA A 247 -4.67 7.49 19.81
CA ALA A 247 -3.70 8.17 20.68
C ALA A 247 -2.41 8.56 19.95
N LEU A 248 -1.90 7.70 19.05
CA LEU A 248 -0.60 7.88 18.42
C LEU A 248 -0.68 8.57 17.05
N ARG A 249 -1.77 8.42 16.31
CA ARG A 249 -1.93 8.97 14.95
C ARG A 249 -1.72 10.48 14.89
N PRO A 250 -2.31 11.31 15.78
CA PRO A 250 -2.04 12.75 15.77
C PRO A 250 -0.58 13.12 16.08
N ILE A 251 0.16 12.24 16.77
CA ILE A 251 1.59 12.43 17.05
C ILE A 251 2.41 12.05 15.81
N ILE A 252 2.05 10.94 15.17
CA ILE A 252 2.73 10.41 13.99
C ILE A 252 2.50 11.30 12.77
N GLU A 253 1.26 11.75 12.53
CA GLU A 253 0.89 12.61 11.39
C GLU A 253 1.64 13.95 11.39
N LYS A 254 2.07 14.48 12.55
CA LYS A 254 2.91 15.70 12.61
C LYS A 254 4.23 15.59 11.86
N ALA A 255 4.69 14.38 11.57
CA ALA A 255 5.92 14.17 10.82
C ALA A 255 5.73 14.18 9.29
N TYR A 256 4.48 14.22 8.80
CA TYR A 256 4.16 14.12 7.38
C TYR A 256 3.64 15.47 6.87
N HIS A 257 4.18 15.92 5.74
CA HIS A 257 3.80 17.15 5.05
C HIS A 257 3.41 16.80 3.62
N ARG A 258 2.14 16.44 3.44
CA ARG A 258 1.54 16.11 2.14
C ARG A 258 0.87 17.35 1.54
N PRO A 259 0.65 17.42 0.23
CA PRO A 259 -0.12 18.50 -0.39
C PRO A 259 -1.63 18.40 -0.11
N VAL A 260 -2.06 17.38 0.64
CA VAL A 260 -3.45 17.11 1.02
C VAL A 260 -3.52 16.71 2.49
N ASP A 261 -4.70 16.92 3.09
CA ASP A 261 -5.04 16.36 4.39
C ASP A 261 -5.66 14.98 4.19
N ILE A 262 -5.13 13.96 4.88
CA ILE A 262 -5.72 12.63 4.92
C ILE A 262 -6.61 12.56 6.18
N PRO A 263 -7.93 12.37 6.05
CA PRO A 263 -8.80 12.25 7.20
C PRO A 263 -8.38 11.07 8.09
N ASP A 264 -8.40 11.28 9.41
CA ASP A 264 -8.29 10.18 10.36
C ASP A 264 -9.41 9.17 10.11
N PRO A 265 -9.16 7.86 10.25
CA PRO A 265 -10.21 6.86 10.13
C PRO A 265 -11.31 7.19 11.13
N SER A 266 -12.55 7.30 10.65
CA SER A 266 -13.69 7.60 11.52
C SER A 266 -13.70 6.59 12.68
N PRO A 267 -13.63 7.02 13.94
CA PRO A 267 -13.67 6.10 15.05
C PRO A 267 -15.01 5.34 14.99
N PRO A 268 -15.04 4.03 15.30
CA PRO A 268 -16.31 3.32 15.36
C PRO A 268 -17.25 4.06 16.31
N SER A 269 -18.49 4.27 15.86
CA SER A 269 -19.51 4.99 16.63
C SER A 269 -19.53 4.51 18.08
N SER A 270 -19.58 5.46 19.03
CA SER A 270 -19.59 5.21 20.48
C SER A 270 -20.65 4.17 20.91
N ALA A 271 -21.70 3.98 20.12
CA ALA A 271 -22.72 2.94 20.30
C ALA A 271 -22.15 1.51 20.23
N ALA A 272 -21.16 1.25 19.37
CA ALA A 272 -20.51 -0.06 19.25
C ALA A 272 -19.62 -0.37 20.48
N VAL A 273 -18.98 0.65 21.05
CA VAL A 273 -18.11 0.53 22.22
C VAL A 273 -18.92 0.32 23.51
N GLN A 274 -20.12 0.92 23.61
CA GLN A 274 -21.03 0.69 24.73
C GLN A 274 -21.63 -0.72 24.72
N SER A 275 -21.99 -1.25 23.54
CA SER A 275 -22.52 -2.61 23.41
C SER A 275 -21.51 -3.68 23.87
N ALA A 276 -20.23 -3.52 23.50
CA ALA A 276 -19.17 -4.43 23.93
C ALA A 276 -18.88 -4.34 25.45
N ARG A 277 -19.03 -3.17 26.08
CA ARG A 277 -18.90 -3.02 27.55
C ARG A 277 -20.08 -3.60 28.32
N SER A 278 -21.30 -3.51 27.78
CA SER A 278 -22.49 -4.10 28.41
C SER A 278 -22.53 -5.63 28.32
N ALA A 279 -21.88 -6.23 27.32
CA ALA A 279 -21.78 -7.68 27.16
C ALA A 279 -20.80 -8.34 28.18
N VAL A 280 -19.97 -7.57 28.87
CA VAL A 280 -18.98 -8.05 29.87
C VAL A 280 -19.38 -7.62 31.30
N ALA A 281 -20.68 -7.73 31.63
CA ALA A 281 -21.13 -7.69 33.02
C ALA A 281 -21.15 -9.12 33.58
N PRO A 282 -20.54 -9.40 34.75
CA PRO A 282 -20.51 -10.76 35.30
C PRO A 282 -21.91 -11.17 35.76
N ILE A 283 -22.43 -12.27 35.19
CA ILE A 283 -23.68 -12.90 35.64
C ILE A 283 -23.47 -13.38 37.08
N ARG A 284 -24.13 -12.73 38.05
CA ARG A 284 -24.26 -13.25 39.41
C ARG A 284 -25.14 -14.50 39.38
N SER A 285 -24.51 -15.65 39.57
CA SER A 285 -25.19 -16.93 39.80
C SER A 285 -25.89 -16.93 41.17
N THR A 286 -27.21 -16.74 41.20
CA THR A 286 -28.06 -17.09 42.35
C THR A 286 -28.55 -18.52 42.22
N GLY A 287 -27.69 -19.48 42.59
CA GLY A 287 -28.04 -20.90 42.69
C GLY A 287 -28.21 -21.31 44.16
N ALA A 288 -29.45 -21.33 44.64
CA ALA A 288 -29.81 -21.96 45.91
C ALA A 288 -30.00 -23.47 45.68
N THR A 289 -29.19 -24.31 46.31
CA THR A 289 -29.45 -25.75 46.40
C THR A 289 -29.41 -26.20 47.85
N LYS A 290 -30.58 -26.68 48.30
CA LYS A 290 -30.79 -27.33 49.60
C LYS A 290 -29.99 -28.62 49.69
N ARG A 291 -29.51 -28.83 50.92
CA ARG A 291 -28.71 -29.93 51.45
C ARG A 291 -29.53 -31.22 51.61
N ALA A 292 -28.94 -32.36 51.22
CA ALA A 292 -29.27 -33.68 51.76
C ALA A 292 -27.96 -34.46 52.03
N VAL A 293 -27.97 -35.29 53.07
CA VAL A 293 -26.81 -35.70 53.89
C VAL A 293 -26.58 -37.22 53.82
N ARG A 294 -25.31 -37.63 53.57
CA ARG A 294 -24.51 -38.84 53.98
C ARG A 294 -25.04 -40.27 53.71
N PRO A 295 -24.23 -41.34 53.95
CA PRO A 295 -22.77 -41.47 54.24
C PRO A 295 -22.02 -42.42 53.26
N SER A 296 -20.77 -42.18 52.86
CA SER A 296 -19.47 -42.54 53.49
C SER A 296 -19.34 -43.98 54.01
N ASP A 297 -18.75 -44.86 53.19
CA ASP A 297 -18.02 -46.07 53.63
C ASP A 297 -16.64 -46.16 52.93
N LYS A 298 -15.62 -46.39 53.76
CA LYS A 298 -14.25 -46.89 53.50
C LYS A 298 -14.04 -48.02 54.54
N PRO A 299 -13.05 -48.94 54.48
CA PRO A 299 -11.75 -48.94 53.76
C PRO A 299 -11.49 -50.30 53.03
N THR A 300 -10.40 -50.66 52.35
CA THR A 300 -9.01 -50.99 52.80
C THR A 300 -8.36 -51.76 51.61
N SER A 301 -7.13 -51.54 51.13
CA SER A 301 -5.86 -52.25 51.48
C SER A 301 -4.86 -51.99 50.32
N GLN A 302 -3.66 -51.44 50.55
CA GLN A 302 -2.34 -52.08 50.74
C GLN A 302 -1.76 -52.98 49.62
N ARG A 303 -0.65 -52.50 49.00
CA ARG A 303 0.67 -53.15 48.69
C ARG A 303 1.30 -52.36 47.52
N LYS A 304 2.42 -51.62 47.63
CA LYS A 304 3.84 -51.86 48.02
C LYS A 304 4.68 -52.56 46.93
N ALA A 305 5.71 -51.80 46.48
CA ALA A 305 6.98 -52.18 45.81
C ALA A 305 6.86 -52.75 44.37
N GLU A 306 7.76 -52.50 43.42
CA GLU A 306 9.23 -52.39 43.51
C GLU A 306 9.85 -51.81 42.23
N SER A 307 11.10 -51.36 42.34
CA SER A 307 11.98 -50.76 41.33
C SER A 307 12.67 -51.76 40.38
N SER A 308 12.99 -51.35 39.15
CA SER A 308 14.27 -51.67 38.43
C SER A 308 14.37 -50.79 37.16
N THR A 309 15.27 -49.81 37.13
CA THR A 309 16.60 -49.80 36.46
C THR A 309 16.65 -50.16 34.97
N ALA A 310 16.90 -49.12 34.16
CA ALA A 310 17.86 -49.00 33.06
C ALA A 310 18.03 -50.14 32.04
N SER A 311 17.88 -49.83 30.75
CA SER A 311 19.02 -49.90 29.82
C SER A 311 18.76 -49.13 28.53
N SER A 312 19.87 -48.65 27.98
CA SER A 312 20.04 -47.78 26.84
C SER A 312 20.12 -48.53 25.50
N ALA A 313 19.80 -47.80 24.43
CA ALA A 313 20.30 -47.91 23.05
C ALA A 313 19.85 -49.08 22.16
N ARG A 314 19.16 -48.74 21.04
CA ARG A 314 19.80 -48.48 19.73
C ARG A 314 18.78 -47.91 18.73
N ARG A 315 19.27 -47.06 17.83
CA ARG A 315 18.62 -46.50 16.61
C ARG A 315 17.61 -47.43 15.93
N PRO A 316 16.63 -46.92 15.16
CA PRO A 316 16.38 -45.51 14.80
C PRO A 316 15.53 -44.75 15.82
#